data_AF-A0A962HYP1-F1
#
_entry.id   AF-A0A962HYP1-F1
#
_cell.length_a   1.000
_cell.length_b   1.000
_cell.length_c   1.000
_cell.angle_alpha   90.00
_cell.angle_beta   90.00
_cell.angle_gamma   90.00
#
_symmetry.space_group_name_H-M   'P 1'
#
loop_
_entity.id
_entity.type
_entity.pdbx_description
1 polymer ?
#
loop_
_entity_poly.entity_id
_entity_poly.type
_entity_poly.pdbx_seq_one_letter_code
_entity_poly.pdbx_strand_id
1 'polypeptide(L)'
;MLIATLRWLLRLPGRLLAPLLGQLSWQPAPWQRWYGHGLRQRPWHYAGLPLLLVALVAAGWWWSQRPRPIDPEALTMHLEAPGLTRYLEEGPQVDPLILQFSGSAAPLAAVDGPASGVSLQPPLEGRWQWEGDDRLRFDPADDWPVGQSLQVRLEKPIALGPKVRLVEEALVFKTAPFVATLSSAEFYQDPTDPSLKRGAYAVRFSHPVDVLDFERALSLQLRDGAARELPAPQVEVRYDERKLTAWVQSSPLQVPENGGQLQLQISASYGAQRGGPEQSEVLSGTVGLPSLYSVALYEMRTLIVDNERFEPEQVLWLRFNDRLRDRDVAEGLRVWLLPSINPEDKRKQNPYRWSQSEVSDAVLASSERLTLTALPSEDAFAEQHSFRFR
;
A
#
# COMPACT_ATOMS: atom_id res chain seq x y z
N MET A 1 -63.83 -6.41 36.17
CA MET A 1 -64.46 -5.49 35.20
C MET A 1 -63.72 -5.36 33.85
N LEU A 2 -62.83 -6.28 33.47
CA LEU A 2 -62.07 -6.22 32.20
C LEU A 2 -62.51 -7.20 31.10
N ILE A 3 -63.46 -8.11 31.39
CA ILE A 3 -64.00 -9.08 30.42
C ILE A 3 -65.34 -8.62 29.82
N ALA A 4 -65.98 -7.60 30.40
CA ALA A 4 -67.22 -7.01 29.89
C ALA A 4 -66.99 -5.95 28.80
N THR A 5 -65.83 -5.27 28.83
CA THR A 5 -65.46 -4.19 27.89
C THR A 5 -64.94 -4.71 26.55
N LEU A 6 -64.34 -5.91 26.50
CA LEU A 6 -63.85 -6.51 25.26
C LEU A 6 -64.97 -7.01 24.31
N ARG A 7 -66.16 -7.30 24.85
CA ARG A 7 -67.34 -7.70 24.05
C ARG A 7 -67.99 -6.54 23.30
N TRP A 8 -67.76 -5.30 23.75
CA TRP A 8 -68.33 -4.10 23.13
C TRP A 8 -67.48 -3.62 21.93
N LEU A 9 -66.14 -3.70 22.07
CA LEU A 9 -65.19 -3.31 21.01
C LEU A 9 -65.26 -4.20 19.75
N LEU A 10 -65.61 -5.48 19.89
CA LEU A 10 -65.79 -6.40 18.75
C LEU A 10 -67.17 -6.32 18.06
N ARG A 11 -68.14 -5.58 18.61
CA ARG A 11 -69.50 -5.44 18.04
C ARG A 11 -69.73 -4.11 17.31
N LEU A 12 -68.88 -3.12 17.53
CA LEU A 12 -68.92 -1.81 16.85
C LEU A 12 -68.63 -1.88 15.33
N PRO A 13 -67.62 -2.63 14.83
CA PRO A 13 -67.38 -2.70 13.38
C PRO A 13 -68.48 -3.46 12.63
N GLY A 14 -69.15 -4.43 13.29
CA GLY A 14 -70.23 -5.20 12.68
C GLY A 14 -71.53 -4.43 12.44
N ARG A 15 -71.76 -3.28 13.11
CA ARG A 15 -72.94 -2.44 12.90
C ARG A 15 -72.73 -1.36 11.83
N LEU A 16 -71.49 -0.91 11.62
CA LEU A 16 -71.16 0.09 10.59
C LEU A 16 -70.94 -0.53 9.20
N LEU A 17 -70.49 -1.79 9.12
CA LEU A 17 -70.27 -2.51 7.86
C LEU A 17 -71.48 -3.36 7.39
N ALA A 18 -72.56 -3.40 8.18
CA ALA A 18 -73.78 -4.15 7.88
C ALA A 18 -74.44 -3.83 6.52
N PRO A 19 -74.49 -2.58 6.02
CA PRO A 19 -75.12 -2.30 4.73
C PRO A 19 -74.26 -2.67 3.52
N LEU A 20 -72.95 -2.92 3.70
CA LEU A 20 -72.02 -3.24 2.60
C LEU A 20 -71.70 -4.73 2.48
N LEU A 21 -71.66 -5.48 3.58
CA LEU A 21 -71.16 -6.87 3.61
C LEU A 21 -72.21 -7.91 4.04
N GLY A 22 -73.45 -7.50 4.35
CA GLY A 22 -74.44 -8.38 4.95
C GLY A 22 -74.08 -8.78 6.39
N GLN A 23 -74.95 -9.55 7.06
CA GLN A 23 -74.72 -9.98 8.43
C GLN A 23 -73.60 -11.01 8.48
N LEU A 24 -72.38 -10.57 8.83
CA LEU A 24 -71.24 -11.45 9.08
C LEU A 24 -71.54 -12.29 10.35
N SER A 25 -72.13 -13.47 10.16
CA SER A 25 -72.45 -14.39 11.25
C SER A 25 -71.18 -15.14 11.68
N TRP A 26 -70.27 -14.43 12.35
CA TRP A 26 -69.11 -15.06 12.96
C TRP A 26 -69.58 -15.97 14.10
N GLN A 27 -69.66 -17.27 13.83
CA GLN A 27 -69.86 -18.27 14.85
C GLN A 27 -68.48 -18.63 15.43
N PRO A 28 -68.17 -18.25 16.69
CA PRO A 28 -66.92 -18.65 17.31
C PRO A 28 -66.86 -20.18 17.31
N ALA A 29 -65.75 -20.72 16.84
CA ALA A 29 -65.51 -22.14 16.81
C ALA A 29 -65.71 -22.75 18.21
N PRO A 30 -66.18 -24.00 18.32
CA PRO A 30 -66.53 -24.62 19.61
C PRO A 30 -65.40 -24.55 20.65
N TRP A 31 -64.15 -24.67 20.20
CA TRP A 31 -62.96 -24.58 21.05
C TRP A 31 -62.78 -23.21 21.72
N GLN A 32 -63.23 -22.11 21.10
CA GLN A 32 -63.16 -20.76 21.70
C GLN A 32 -64.14 -20.60 22.87
N ARG A 33 -65.32 -21.23 22.77
CA ARG A 33 -66.31 -21.23 23.85
C ARG A 33 -65.83 -22.09 25.02
N TRP A 34 -65.24 -23.24 24.71
CA TRP A 34 -64.62 -24.13 25.70
C TRP A 34 -63.45 -23.46 26.42
N TYR A 35 -62.54 -22.81 25.67
CA TYR A 35 -61.41 -22.05 26.23
C TYR A 35 -61.88 -20.85 27.07
N GLY A 36 -62.88 -20.10 26.59
CA GLY A 36 -63.45 -18.97 27.32
C GLY A 36 -64.18 -19.35 28.61
N HIS A 37 -64.89 -20.49 28.63
CA HIS A 37 -65.47 -21.05 29.85
C HIS A 37 -64.38 -21.53 30.82
N GLY A 38 -63.38 -22.24 30.30
CA GLY A 38 -62.22 -22.69 31.07
C GLY A 38 -61.45 -21.53 31.71
N LEU A 39 -61.20 -20.45 30.97
CA LEU A 39 -60.54 -19.24 31.45
C LEU A 39 -61.34 -18.54 32.56
N ARG A 40 -62.68 -18.57 32.52
CA ARG A 40 -63.52 -17.96 33.56
C ARG A 40 -63.62 -18.79 34.83
N GLN A 41 -63.67 -20.11 34.71
CA GLN A 41 -63.80 -21.01 35.86
C GLN A 41 -62.45 -21.30 36.52
N ARG A 42 -61.39 -21.38 35.71
CA ARG A 42 -60.04 -21.78 36.12
C ARG A 42 -59.00 -20.96 35.34
N PRO A 43 -58.89 -19.64 35.60
CA PRO A 43 -58.02 -18.74 34.85
C PRO A 43 -56.54 -19.17 34.88
N TRP A 44 -56.11 -19.77 35.99
CA TRP A 44 -54.74 -20.24 36.16
C TRP A 44 -54.35 -21.35 35.16
N HIS A 45 -55.25 -22.28 34.84
CA HIS A 45 -54.91 -23.38 33.92
C HIS A 45 -54.88 -22.96 32.45
N TYR A 46 -55.74 -22.02 32.07
CA TYR A 46 -55.90 -21.59 30.67
C TYR A 46 -55.10 -20.34 30.30
N ALA A 47 -54.65 -19.53 31.26
CA ALA A 47 -53.76 -18.40 30.98
C ALA A 47 -52.49 -18.44 31.83
N GLY A 48 -52.60 -18.76 33.11
CA GLY A 48 -51.46 -18.79 34.03
C GLY A 48 -50.37 -19.78 33.62
N LEU A 49 -50.70 -21.06 33.45
CA LEU A 49 -49.77 -22.11 33.04
C LEU A 49 -49.08 -21.85 31.70
N PRO A 50 -49.79 -21.51 30.60
CA PRO A 50 -49.11 -21.20 29.35
C PRO A 50 -48.26 -19.93 29.43
N LEU A 51 -48.69 -18.88 30.15
CA LEU A 51 -47.85 -17.70 30.37
C LEU A 51 -46.61 -18.03 31.20
N LEU A 52 -46.74 -18.87 32.23
CA LEU A 52 -45.62 -19.34 33.03
C LEU A 52 -44.66 -20.20 32.20
N LEU A 53 -45.17 -21.04 31.31
CA LEU A 53 -44.35 -21.85 30.41
C LEU A 53 -43.60 -20.97 29.39
N VAL A 54 -44.27 -19.98 28.80
CA VAL A 54 -43.62 -18.98 27.94
C VAL A 54 -42.57 -18.19 28.72
N ALA A 55 -42.86 -17.78 29.96
CA ALA A 55 -41.92 -17.07 30.82
C ALA A 55 -40.70 -17.94 31.19
N LEU A 56 -40.90 -19.25 31.45
CA LEU A 56 -39.80 -20.19 31.72
C LEU A 56 -38.94 -20.44 30.49
N VAL A 57 -39.55 -20.57 29.30
CA VAL A 57 -38.80 -20.70 28.04
C VAL A 57 -38.03 -19.43 27.75
N ALA A 58 -38.66 -18.26 27.90
CA ALA A 58 -37.99 -16.97 27.73
C ALA A 58 -36.86 -16.78 28.76
N ALA A 59 -37.06 -17.17 30.02
CA ALA A 59 -36.05 -17.11 31.07
C ALA A 59 -34.89 -18.09 30.80
N GLY A 60 -35.17 -19.31 30.35
CA GLY A 60 -34.16 -20.28 29.96
C GLY A 60 -33.36 -19.83 28.74
N TRP A 61 -34.04 -19.28 27.73
CA TRP A 61 -33.39 -18.68 26.56
C TRP A 61 -32.49 -17.50 26.95
N TRP A 62 -33.00 -16.57 27.76
CA TRP A 62 -32.22 -15.45 28.28
C TRP A 62 -31.02 -15.90 29.12
N TRP A 63 -31.19 -16.95 29.95
CA TRP A 63 -30.10 -17.53 30.72
C TRP A 63 -29.01 -18.12 29.82
N SER A 64 -29.40 -18.79 28.73
CA SER A 64 -28.45 -19.37 27.77
C SER A 64 -27.65 -18.32 26.99
N GLN A 65 -28.17 -17.10 26.84
CA GLN A 65 -27.48 -15.98 26.20
C GLN A 65 -26.61 -15.15 27.14
N ARG A 66 -26.59 -15.45 28.45
CA ARG A 66 -25.72 -14.71 29.36
C ARG A 66 -24.25 -14.99 29.03
N PRO A 67 -23.38 -13.96 28.97
CA PRO A 67 -21.95 -14.15 28.90
C PRO A 67 -21.52 -15.07 30.04
N ARG A 68 -20.67 -16.06 29.74
CA ARG A 68 -20.10 -16.93 30.79
C ARG A 68 -19.36 -16.03 31.78
N PRO A 69 -19.59 -16.14 33.09
CA PRO A 69 -18.85 -15.36 34.08
C PRO A 69 -17.36 -15.66 33.92
N ILE A 70 -16.55 -14.62 33.75
CA ILE A 70 -15.10 -14.73 33.72
C ILE A 70 -14.67 -15.03 35.15
N ASP A 71 -14.00 -16.16 35.37
CA ASP A 71 -13.42 -16.49 36.68
C ASP A 71 -12.43 -15.36 37.05
N PRO A 72 -12.58 -14.68 38.19
CA PRO A 72 -11.69 -13.57 38.57
C PRO A 72 -10.23 -14.02 38.81
N GLU A 73 -10.01 -15.33 38.94
CA GLU A 73 -8.67 -15.95 39.06
C GLU A 73 -8.12 -16.46 37.71
N ALA A 74 -8.88 -16.34 36.61
CA ALA A 74 -8.40 -16.73 35.29
C ALA A 74 -7.41 -15.69 34.75
N LEU A 75 -6.25 -16.17 34.28
CA LEU A 75 -5.24 -15.34 33.67
C LEU A 75 -5.62 -15.00 32.23
N THR A 76 -5.31 -13.78 31.82
CA THR A 76 -5.33 -13.37 30.42
C THR A 76 -3.95 -13.54 29.82
N MET A 77 -3.91 -13.71 28.51
CA MET A 77 -2.67 -13.85 27.74
C MET A 77 -2.58 -12.71 26.74
N HIS A 78 -1.41 -12.10 26.67
CA HIS A 78 -1.06 -11.16 25.62
C HIS A 78 0.01 -11.77 24.74
N LEU A 79 -0.22 -11.77 23.43
CA LEU A 79 0.69 -12.32 22.45
C LEU A 79 1.36 -11.17 21.70
N GLU A 80 2.68 -11.11 21.78
CA GLU A 80 3.52 -10.22 20.98
C GLU A 80 4.00 -11.01 19.76
N ALA A 81 3.38 -10.72 18.61
CA ALA A 81 3.69 -11.42 17.37
C ALA A 81 5.09 -11.03 16.87
N PRO A 82 5.84 -11.97 16.28
CA PRO A 82 7.18 -11.71 15.76
C PRO A 82 7.12 -10.68 14.61
N GLY A 83 8.14 -9.81 14.57
CA GLY A 83 8.34 -8.84 13.50
C GLY A 83 8.82 -9.48 12.19
N LEU A 84 8.98 -8.64 11.17
CA LEU A 84 9.68 -9.03 9.94
C LEU A 84 11.16 -9.29 10.26
N THR A 85 11.67 -10.45 9.85
CA THR A 85 13.08 -10.79 9.97
C THR A 85 13.97 -9.70 9.40
N ARG A 86 14.96 -9.28 10.18
CA ARG A 86 15.86 -8.17 9.81
C ARG A 86 16.94 -8.69 8.88
N TYR A 87 16.57 -8.84 7.60
CA TYR A 87 17.45 -9.37 6.57
C TYR A 87 18.59 -8.42 6.17
N LEU A 88 18.58 -7.15 6.59
CA LEU A 88 19.59 -6.14 6.19
C LEU A 88 20.81 -6.08 7.13
N GLU A 89 20.77 -6.71 8.30
CA GLU A 89 21.86 -6.71 9.27
C GLU A 89 22.97 -7.75 8.93
N GLU A 90 24.02 -7.84 9.76
CA GLU A 90 25.08 -8.86 9.66
C GLU A 90 24.51 -10.23 10.06
N GLY A 91 23.82 -10.87 9.10
CA GLY A 91 23.08 -12.11 9.29
C GLY A 91 21.58 -11.86 9.56
N PRO A 92 20.69 -12.79 9.14
CA PRO A 92 19.26 -12.65 9.38
C PRO A 92 18.97 -12.75 10.88
N GLN A 93 18.45 -11.68 11.48
CA GLN A 93 17.95 -11.70 12.85
C GLN A 93 16.45 -11.97 12.87
N VAL A 94 16.08 -13.14 13.38
CA VAL A 94 14.70 -13.59 13.53
C VAL A 94 14.21 -13.23 14.92
N ASP A 95 13.12 -12.46 15.01
CA ASP A 95 12.55 -12.07 16.30
C ASP A 95 11.75 -13.24 16.92
N PRO A 96 11.79 -13.42 18.25
CA PRO A 96 11.04 -14.48 18.92
C PRO A 96 9.53 -14.15 19.00
N LEU A 97 8.73 -15.18 19.28
CA LEU A 97 7.34 -15.01 19.69
C LEU A 97 7.27 -14.97 21.22
N ILE A 98 6.59 -13.98 21.78
CA ILE A 98 6.48 -13.80 23.24
C ILE A 98 5.00 -13.87 23.65
N LEU A 99 4.71 -14.72 24.63
CA LEU A 99 3.43 -14.82 25.30
C LEU A 99 3.58 -14.33 26.74
N GLN A 100 2.98 -13.20 27.05
CA GLN A 100 2.94 -12.60 28.37
C GLN A 100 1.62 -12.99 29.07
N PHE A 101 1.71 -13.56 30.26
CA PHE A 101 0.56 -13.88 31.11
C PHE A 101 0.30 -12.73 32.09
N SER A 102 -0.95 -12.51 32.49
CA SER A 102 -1.30 -11.48 33.48
C SER A 102 -0.86 -11.81 34.90
N GLY A 103 -0.27 -12.98 35.12
CA GLY A 103 0.23 -13.47 36.41
C GLY A 103 0.99 -14.77 36.24
N SER A 104 1.43 -15.35 37.36
CA SER A 104 2.26 -16.57 37.40
C SER A 104 1.56 -17.76 36.76
N ALA A 105 2.09 -18.21 35.62
CA ALA A 105 1.53 -19.27 34.79
C ALA A 105 2.46 -20.49 34.67
N ALA A 106 3.77 -20.29 34.84
CA ALA A 106 4.79 -21.32 34.68
C ALA A 106 4.68 -22.42 35.75
N PRO A 107 4.92 -23.70 35.40
CA PRO A 107 5.22 -24.72 36.40
C PRO A 107 6.48 -24.35 37.18
N LEU A 108 6.48 -24.52 38.51
CA LEU A 108 7.59 -24.14 39.39
C LEU A 108 8.95 -24.74 38.96
N ALA A 109 8.94 -25.92 38.35
CA ALA A 109 10.14 -26.62 37.87
C ALA A 109 10.67 -26.09 36.52
N ALA A 110 9.89 -25.28 35.81
CA ALA A 110 10.19 -24.79 34.46
C ALA A 110 10.47 -23.28 34.41
N VAL A 111 10.35 -22.55 35.54
CA VAL A 111 10.72 -21.13 35.66
C VAL A 111 12.17 -20.94 35.23
N ASP A 112 12.42 -19.97 34.35
CA ASP A 112 13.73 -19.70 33.74
C ASP A 112 14.34 -20.92 33.02
N GLY A 113 13.49 -21.82 32.51
CA GLY A 113 13.88 -23.10 31.92
C GLY A 113 13.08 -23.48 30.67
N PRO A 114 13.33 -24.66 30.10
CA PRO A 114 12.62 -25.12 28.90
C PRO A 114 11.14 -25.37 29.20
N ALA A 115 10.26 -24.91 28.31
CA ALA A 115 8.83 -25.15 28.42
C ALA A 115 8.44 -26.43 27.66
N SER A 116 7.47 -27.18 28.21
CA SER A 116 6.94 -28.42 27.64
C SER A 116 5.42 -28.32 27.45
N GLY A 117 4.84 -29.10 26.54
CA GLY A 117 3.38 -29.08 26.30
C GLY A 117 2.90 -27.85 25.52
N VAL A 118 3.80 -27.12 24.86
CA VAL A 118 3.47 -25.97 24.00
C VAL A 118 3.78 -26.31 22.56
N SER A 119 2.87 -26.01 21.64
CA SER A 119 3.05 -26.26 20.21
C SER A 119 2.44 -25.17 19.33
N LEU A 120 2.96 -25.05 18.11
CA LEU A 120 2.40 -24.22 17.05
C LEU A 120 1.63 -25.08 16.06
N GLN A 121 0.57 -24.51 15.50
CA GLN A 121 -0.14 -25.08 14.35
C GLN A 121 -0.25 -24.05 13.23
N PRO A 122 0.31 -24.29 12.04
CA PRO A 122 1.12 -25.47 11.66
C PRO A 122 2.39 -25.66 12.52
N PRO A 123 2.93 -26.90 12.62
CA PRO A 123 4.16 -27.16 13.36
C PRO A 123 5.33 -26.37 12.79
N LEU A 124 6.09 -25.71 13.67
CA LEU A 124 7.30 -24.98 13.34
C LEU A 124 8.39 -25.40 14.32
N GLU A 125 9.58 -25.71 13.80
CA GLU A 125 10.71 -26.10 14.63
C GLU A 125 11.26 -24.90 15.40
N GLY A 126 11.61 -25.11 16.67
CA GLY A 126 12.12 -24.08 17.55
C GLY A 126 12.18 -24.53 18.99
N ARG A 127 12.53 -23.62 19.88
CA ARG A 127 12.68 -23.86 21.31
C ARG A 127 11.72 -23.00 22.09
N TRP A 128 10.99 -23.62 23.01
CA TRP A 128 10.14 -22.93 23.97
C TRP A 128 10.87 -22.81 25.31
N GLN A 129 10.85 -21.62 25.90
CA GLN A 129 11.46 -21.35 27.19
C GLN A 129 10.60 -20.39 28.01
N TRP A 130 10.54 -20.60 29.31
CA TRP A 130 9.98 -19.65 30.25
C TRP A 130 11.04 -18.62 30.60
N GLU A 131 10.68 -17.35 30.53
CA GLU A 131 11.44 -16.24 31.09
C GLU A 131 10.68 -15.79 32.35
N GLY A 132 11.19 -16.10 33.53
CA GLY A 132 10.45 -15.95 34.78
C GLY A 132 9.25 -16.88 34.87
N ASP A 133 8.20 -16.44 35.59
CA ASP A 133 7.01 -17.23 35.86
C ASP A 133 5.77 -16.83 35.04
N ASP A 134 5.87 -15.74 34.27
CA ASP A 134 4.77 -15.10 33.55
C ASP A 134 5.06 -14.83 32.05
N ARG A 135 6.25 -15.16 31.54
CA ARG A 135 6.57 -15.02 30.11
C ARG A 135 7.02 -16.33 29.50
N LEU A 136 6.41 -16.66 28.37
CA LEU A 136 6.75 -17.81 27.57
C LEU A 136 7.25 -17.34 26.21
N ARG A 137 8.49 -17.71 25.87
CA ARG A 137 9.18 -17.31 24.65
C ARG A 137 9.37 -18.51 23.73
N PHE A 138 9.20 -18.28 22.44
CA PHE A 138 9.55 -19.23 21.39
C PHE A 138 10.60 -18.62 20.46
N ASP A 139 11.75 -19.28 20.40
CA ASP A 139 12.83 -18.98 19.47
C ASP A 139 12.74 -19.99 18.31
N PRO A 140 12.37 -19.56 17.09
CA PRO A 140 12.26 -20.47 15.97
C PRO A 140 13.66 -20.93 15.51
N ALA A 141 13.76 -22.16 15.01
CA ALA A 141 15.02 -22.69 14.47
C ALA A 141 15.38 -22.07 13.11
N ASP A 142 14.36 -21.59 12.41
CA ASP A 142 14.40 -21.02 11.07
C ASP A 142 13.54 -19.74 11.02
N ASP A 143 13.57 -19.03 9.90
CA ASP A 143 12.70 -17.87 9.69
C ASP A 143 11.20 -18.22 9.79
N TRP A 144 10.40 -17.24 10.18
CA TRP A 144 8.95 -17.36 10.25
C TRP A 144 8.35 -17.63 8.87
N PRO A 145 7.31 -18.49 8.78
CA PRO A 145 6.59 -18.69 7.53
C PRO A 145 5.95 -17.38 7.07
N VAL A 146 5.97 -17.11 5.77
CA VAL A 146 5.57 -15.79 5.24
C VAL A 146 4.05 -15.65 5.17
N GLY A 147 3.49 -14.62 5.81
CA GLY A 147 2.08 -14.26 5.75
C GLY A 147 1.10 -15.33 6.23
N GLN A 148 1.53 -16.26 7.08
CA GLN A 148 0.71 -17.37 7.55
C GLN A 148 0.03 -17.05 8.88
N SER A 149 -1.12 -17.68 9.12
CA SER A 149 -1.79 -17.65 10.42
C SER A 149 -1.39 -18.86 11.24
N LEU A 150 -0.81 -18.64 12.41
CA LEU A 150 -0.40 -19.70 13.34
C LEU A 150 -1.23 -19.64 14.61
N GLN A 151 -1.52 -20.82 15.15
CA GLN A 151 -2.21 -20.98 16.43
C GLN A 151 -1.23 -21.54 17.47
N VAL A 152 -1.15 -20.89 18.62
CA VAL A 152 -0.46 -21.44 19.80
C VAL A 152 -1.41 -22.38 20.54
N ARG A 153 -0.96 -23.60 20.80
CA ARG A 153 -1.70 -24.59 21.60
C ARG A 153 -0.92 -24.94 22.85
N LEU A 154 -1.62 -24.85 23.98
CA LEU A 154 -1.11 -25.16 25.32
C LEU A 154 -1.80 -26.41 25.86
N GLU A 155 -1.03 -27.47 26.09
CA GLU A 155 -1.47 -28.64 26.82
C GLU A 155 -1.46 -28.32 28.31
N LYS A 156 -2.55 -27.72 28.81
CA LYS A 156 -2.68 -27.20 30.18
C LYS A 156 -2.06 -28.06 31.29
N PRO A 157 -2.22 -29.41 31.33
CA PRO A 157 -1.67 -30.23 32.41
C PRO A 157 -0.13 -30.26 32.45
N ILE A 158 0.53 -29.96 31.33
CA ILE A 158 1.98 -30.04 31.16
C ILE A 158 2.58 -28.63 31.05
N ALA A 159 1.91 -27.76 30.29
CA ALA A 159 2.40 -26.43 29.96
C ALA A 159 2.25 -25.41 31.10
N LEU A 160 1.28 -25.59 31.99
CA LEU A 160 0.92 -24.59 33.00
C LEU A 160 0.99 -25.16 34.41
N GLY A 161 1.12 -24.27 35.41
CA GLY A 161 1.00 -24.64 36.81
C GLY A 161 -0.37 -25.28 37.15
N PRO A 162 -0.45 -26.17 38.15
CA PRO A 162 -1.61 -27.03 38.40
C PRO A 162 -2.93 -26.31 38.76
N LYS A 163 -2.89 -25.01 39.10
CA LYS A 163 -4.07 -24.19 39.42
C LYS A 163 -4.35 -23.08 38.41
N VAL A 164 -3.59 -23.03 37.32
CA VAL A 164 -3.71 -21.96 36.32
C VAL A 164 -4.94 -22.21 35.46
N ARG A 165 -5.80 -21.20 35.36
CA ARG A 165 -6.93 -21.16 34.43
C ARG A 165 -6.72 -20.01 33.46
N LEU A 166 -7.00 -20.24 32.19
CA LEU A 166 -6.89 -19.23 31.14
C LEU A 166 -8.28 -18.81 30.67
N VAL A 167 -8.45 -17.51 30.39
CA VAL A 167 -9.67 -16.98 29.76
C VAL A 167 -9.80 -17.50 28.32
N GLU A 168 -8.68 -17.53 27.60
CA GLU A 168 -8.58 -17.97 26.21
C GLU A 168 -7.72 -19.24 26.13
N GLU A 169 -8.19 -20.26 25.41
CA GLU A 169 -7.46 -21.54 25.28
C GLU A 169 -6.58 -21.61 24.04
N ALA A 170 -6.75 -20.66 23.12
CA ALA A 170 -6.11 -20.62 21.83
C ALA A 170 -5.83 -19.18 21.44
N LEU A 171 -4.58 -18.91 21.07
CA LEU A 171 -4.17 -17.64 20.50
C LEU A 171 -3.81 -17.86 19.05
N VAL A 172 -4.34 -17.00 18.18
CA VAL A 172 -4.02 -17.01 16.75
C VAL A 172 -3.31 -15.70 16.44
N PHE A 173 -2.20 -15.79 15.72
CA PHE A 173 -1.45 -14.63 15.24
C PHE A 173 -1.08 -14.82 13.78
N LYS A 174 -0.68 -13.73 13.13
CA LYS A 174 -0.21 -13.74 11.74
C LYS A 174 1.22 -13.26 11.69
N THR A 175 2.02 -13.92 10.87
CA THR A 175 3.39 -13.49 10.55
C THR A 175 3.38 -12.42 9.48
N ALA A 176 4.51 -11.73 9.31
CA ALA A 176 4.66 -10.67 8.33
C ALA A 176 4.36 -11.18 6.91
N PRO A 177 3.49 -10.49 6.13
CA PRO A 177 3.19 -10.89 4.76
C PRO A 177 4.33 -10.53 3.79
N PHE A 178 4.37 -11.24 2.66
CA PHE A 178 5.18 -10.82 1.53
C PHE A 178 4.61 -9.51 0.96
N VAL A 179 5.48 -8.54 0.75
CA VAL A 179 5.12 -7.22 0.19
C VAL A 179 6.21 -6.84 -0.80
N ALA A 180 5.78 -6.56 -2.04
CA ALA A 180 6.61 -5.96 -3.05
C ALA A 180 6.20 -4.50 -3.29
N THR A 181 7.18 -3.63 -3.50
CA THR A 181 6.95 -2.21 -3.81
C THR A 181 7.83 -1.78 -4.97
N LEU A 182 7.25 -1.05 -5.93
CA LEU A 182 8.02 -0.40 -6.99
C LEU A 182 8.61 0.91 -6.43
N SER A 183 9.92 0.95 -6.24
CA SER A 183 10.62 2.10 -5.65
C SER A 183 11.04 3.17 -6.66
N SER A 184 11.30 2.79 -7.92
CA SER A 184 11.64 3.77 -8.98
C SER A 184 11.23 3.27 -10.36
N ALA A 185 11.03 4.23 -11.27
CA ALA A 185 10.79 4.03 -12.69
C ALA A 185 11.40 5.22 -13.45
N GLU A 186 12.51 4.98 -14.13
CA GLU A 186 13.33 6.03 -14.73
C GLU A 186 13.75 5.68 -16.16
N PHE A 187 13.91 6.72 -16.98
CA PHE A 187 14.55 6.60 -18.28
C PHE A 187 16.06 6.73 -18.09
N TYR A 188 16.79 5.65 -18.35
CA TYR A 188 18.23 5.62 -18.23
C TYR A 188 18.89 5.76 -19.60
N GLN A 189 19.88 6.64 -19.67
CA GLN A 189 20.77 6.79 -20.81
C GLN A 189 22.19 6.57 -20.32
N ASP A 190 22.94 5.71 -21.02
CA ASP A 190 24.32 5.44 -20.64
C ASP A 190 25.18 6.73 -20.76
N PRO A 191 25.97 7.08 -19.72
CA PRO A 191 26.77 8.29 -19.73
C PRO A 191 27.95 8.23 -20.72
N THR A 192 28.39 7.03 -21.10
CA THR A 192 29.50 6.82 -22.03
C THR A 192 29.03 6.55 -23.47
N ASP A 193 27.88 5.88 -23.63
CA ASP A 193 27.23 5.67 -24.93
C ASP A 193 25.78 6.19 -24.94
N PRO A 194 25.56 7.45 -25.34
CA PRO A 194 24.23 8.06 -25.36
C PRO A 194 23.22 7.39 -26.30
N SER A 195 23.65 6.48 -27.17
CA SER A 195 22.74 5.69 -28.01
C SER A 195 22.05 4.57 -27.23
N LEU A 196 22.64 4.14 -26.10
CA LEU A 196 22.09 3.11 -25.23
C LEU A 196 21.09 3.72 -24.25
N LYS A 197 19.82 3.60 -24.62
CA LYS A 197 18.66 4.10 -23.86
C LYS A 197 17.86 2.92 -23.34
N ARG A 198 17.46 2.94 -22.06
CA ARG A 198 16.73 1.84 -21.40
C ARG A 198 15.70 2.40 -20.44
N GLY A 199 14.63 1.63 -20.20
CA GLY A 199 13.82 1.82 -19.00
C GLY A 199 14.47 1.09 -17.84
N ALA A 200 14.60 1.75 -16.68
CA ALA A 200 15.12 1.18 -15.46
C ALA A 200 14.09 1.28 -14.34
N TYR A 201 13.87 0.18 -13.64
CA TYR A 201 12.91 0.07 -12.55
C TYR A 201 13.57 -0.62 -11.37
N ALA A 202 13.29 -0.15 -10.16
CA ALA A 202 13.72 -0.82 -8.94
C ALA A 202 12.50 -1.31 -8.15
N VAL A 203 12.50 -2.60 -7.80
CA VAL A 203 11.47 -3.25 -7.00
C VAL A 203 12.10 -3.73 -5.70
N ARG A 204 11.47 -3.42 -4.56
CA ARG A 204 11.91 -3.83 -3.22
C ARG A 204 10.92 -4.81 -2.62
N PHE A 205 11.45 -5.81 -1.92
CA PHE A 205 10.68 -6.88 -1.30
C PHE A 205 10.87 -6.89 0.22
N SER A 206 9.83 -7.28 0.95
CA SER A 206 9.93 -7.49 2.40
C SER A 206 10.68 -8.78 2.76
N HIS A 207 10.63 -9.79 1.88
CA HIS A 207 11.32 -11.07 2.03
C HIS A 207 12.08 -11.41 0.74
N PRO A 208 13.08 -12.30 0.78
CA PRO A 208 13.74 -12.80 -0.42
C PRO A 208 12.71 -13.34 -1.42
N VAL A 209 12.73 -12.83 -2.65
CA VAL A 209 11.74 -13.17 -3.68
C VAL A 209 12.05 -14.51 -4.37
N ASP A 210 11.03 -15.24 -4.80
CA ASP A 210 11.20 -16.31 -5.78
C ASP A 210 11.52 -15.71 -7.16
N VAL A 211 12.75 -15.95 -7.62
CA VAL A 211 13.27 -15.35 -8.86
C VAL A 211 12.52 -15.84 -10.09
N LEU A 212 12.17 -17.13 -10.14
CA LEU A 212 11.54 -17.72 -11.33
C LEU A 212 10.12 -17.21 -11.50
N ASP A 213 9.37 -17.16 -10.40
CA ASP A 213 7.98 -16.68 -10.44
C ASP A 213 7.93 -15.16 -10.65
N PHE A 214 8.87 -14.40 -10.05
CA PHE A 214 8.98 -12.97 -10.30
C PHE A 214 9.29 -12.66 -11.76
N GLU A 215 10.31 -13.29 -12.37
CA GLU A 215 10.67 -13.02 -13.77
C GLU A 215 9.52 -13.34 -14.74
N ARG A 216 8.73 -14.39 -14.47
CA ARG A 216 7.53 -14.73 -15.25
C ARG A 216 6.40 -13.73 -15.10
N ALA A 217 6.34 -13.02 -13.98
CA ALA A 217 5.32 -12.00 -13.71
C ALA A 217 5.60 -10.67 -14.43
N LEU A 218 6.80 -10.47 -14.98
CA LEU A 218 7.21 -9.22 -15.62
C LEU A 218 6.71 -9.13 -17.07
N SER A 219 6.17 -7.97 -17.42
CA SER A 219 5.84 -7.61 -18.79
C SER A 219 6.13 -6.14 -19.06
N LEU A 220 6.69 -5.86 -20.24
CA LEU A 220 6.90 -4.50 -20.73
C LEU A 220 5.93 -4.19 -21.86
N GLN A 221 5.37 -2.99 -21.85
CA GLN A 221 4.53 -2.46 -22.92
C GLN A 221 5.12 -1.13 -23.40
N LEU A 222 5.43 -1.07 -24.69
CA LEU A 222 5.97 0.13 -25.33
C LEU A 222 4.89 0.78 -26.19
N ARG A 223 4.66 2.08 -25.98
CA ARG A 223 3.75 2.88 -26.81
C ARG A 223 4.45 4.14 -27.29
N ASP A 224 4.16 4.54 -28.52
CA ASP A 224 4.63 5.82 -29.06
C ASP A 224 3.77 7.00 -28.59
N GLY A 225 4.15 8.23 -28.97
CA GLY A 225 3.43 9.45 -28.62
C GLY A 225 2.02 9.56 -29.21
N ALA A 226 1.66 8.70 -30.17
CA ALA A 226 0.31 8.57 -30.72
C ALA A 226 -0.48 7.41 -30.06
N ALA A 227 0.03 6.87 -28.95
CA ALA A 227 -0.52 5.72 -28.22
C ALA A 227 -0.60 4.42 -29.04
N ARG A 228 0.18 4.30 -30.12
CA ARG A 228 0.30 3.06 -30.90
C ARG A 228 1.21 2.10 -30.15
N GLU A 229 0.79 0.86 -30.05
CA GLU A 229 1.61 -0.21 -29.47
C GLU A 229 2.75 -0.57 -30.40
N LEU A 230 3.96 -0.60 -29.84
CA LEU A 230 5.19 -1.01 -30.50
C LEU A 230 5.64 -2.37 -29.96
N PRO A 231 6.52 -3.09 -30.67
CA PRO A 231 7.09 -4.34 -30.16
C PRO A 231 7.71 -4.14 -28.77
N ALA A 232 7.29 -4.99 -27.82
CA ALA A 232 7.79 -4.93 -26.45
C ALA A 232 9.29 -5.29 -26.41
N PRO A 233 10.13 -4.51 -25.70
CA PRO A 233 11.52 -4.86 -25.49
C PRO A 233 11.65 -6.08 -24.58
N GLN A 234 12.81 -6.74 -24.63
CA GLN A 234 13.12 -7.82 -23.68
C GLN A 234 13.38 -7.26 -22.28
N VAL A 235 13.10 -8.07 -21.28
CA VAL A 235 13.32 -7.74 -19.86
C VAL A 235 14.61 -8.40 -19.39
N GLU A 236 15.48 -7.63 -18.76
CA GLU A 236 16.67 -8.09 -18.05
C GLU A 236 16.50 -7.77 -16.57
N VAL A 237 16.80 -8.71 -15.69
CA VAL A 237 16.66 -8.52 -14.23
C VAL A 237 18.00 -8.80 -13.55
N ARG A 238 18.35 -7.95 -12.58
CA ARG A 238 19.46 -8.16 -11.66
C ARG A 238 18.97 -8.07 -10.24
N TYR A 239 19.58 -8.86 -9.36
CA TYR A 239 19.21 -8.91 -7.95
C TYR A 239 20.39 -8.52 -7.07
N ASP A 240 20.08 -8.04 -5.88
CA ASP A 240 21.06 -8.00 -4.79
C ASP A 240 21.32 -9.41 -4.25
N GLU A 241 22.38 -9.58 -3.46
CA GLU A 241 22.78 -10.88 -2.91
C GLU A 241 21.68 -11.55 -2.08
N ARG A 242 20.83 -10.74 -1.44
CA ARG A 242 19.75 -11.19 -0.54
C ARG A 242 18.40 -11.32 -1.23
N LYS A 243 18.30 -10.98 -2.53
CA LYS A 243 17.07 -10.99 -3.34
C LYS A 243 15.94 -10.15 -2.71
N LEU A 244 16.30 -9.07 -2.02
CA LEU A 244 15.39 -8.09 -1.44
C LEU A 244 15.18 -6.89 -2.38
N THR A 245 16.04 -6.73 -3.38
CA THR A 245 15.93 -5.70 -4.40
C THR A 245 16.16 -6.32 -5.78
N ALA A 246 15.25 -6.02 -6.71
CA ALA A 246 15.41 -6.34 -8.12
C ALA A 246 15.50 -5.05 -8.94
N TRP A 247 16.53 -4.97 -9.78
CA TRP A 247 16.67 -3.97 -10.82
C TRP A 247 16.21 -4.58 -12.14
N VAL A 248 15.07 -4.10 -12.63
CA VAL A 248 14.47 -4.54 -13.89
C VAL A 248 14.81 -3.51 -14.96
N GLN A 249 15.36 -3.96 -16.08
CA GLN A 249 15.78 -3.11 -17.19
C GLN A 249 15.21 -3.62 -18.50
N SER A 250 14.91 -2.71 -19.42
CA SER A 250 14.65 -3.09 -20.80
C SER A 250 15.95 -3.40 -21.54
N SER A 251 15.86 -4.19 -22.61
CA SER A 251 16.85 -4.17 -23.68
C SER A 251 17.01 -2.75 -24.24
N PRO A 252 18.13 -2.41 -24.91
CA PRO A 252 18.32 -1.12 -25.54
C PRO A 252 17.12 -0.72 -26.42
N LEU A 253 16.61 0.48 -26.22
CA LEU A 253 15.41 1.02 -26.83
C LEU A 253 15.76 1.90 -28.03
N GLN A 254 15.01 1.73 -29.11
CA GLN A 254 14.91 2.76 -30.14
C GLN A 254 13.76 3.68 -29.76
N VAL A 255 14.09 4.87 -29.27
CA VAL A 255 13.07 5.85 -28.85
C VAL A 255 12.34 6.40 -30.07
N PRO A 256 10.99 6.33 -30.12
CA PRO A 256 10.23 6.88 -31.25
C PRO A 256 10.40 8.39 -31.36
N GLU A 257 10.39 8.92 -32.59
CA GLU A 257 10.58 10.37 -32.83
C GLU A 257 9.48 11.23 -32.18
N ASN A 258 8.25 10.72 -32.10
CA ASN A 258 7.12 11.37 -31.43
C ASN A 258 7.12 11.15 -29.90
N GLY A 259 8.16 10.55 -29.33
CA GLY A 259 8.22 10.17 -27.93
C GLY A 259 7.33 8.97 -27.62
N GLY A 260 7.03 8.75 -26.35
CA GLY A 260 6.19 7.64 -25.95
C GLY A 260 6.24 7.32 -24.47
N GLN A 261 5.85 6.10 -24.13
CA GLN A 261 5.93 5.59 -22.77
C GLN A 261 6.30 4.11 -22.78
N LEU A 262 7.13 3.72 -21.81
CA LEU A 262 7.43 2.34 -21.49
C LEU A 262 6.81 2.01 -20.14
N GLN A 263 5.89 1.05 -20.12
CA GLN A 263 5.21 0.60 -18.92
C GLN A 263 5.72 -0.79 -18.52
N LEU A 264 6.22 -0.90 -17.30
CA LEU A 264 6.42 -2.17 -16.61
C LEU A 264 5.14 -2.54 -15.88
N GLN A 265 4.67 -3.76 -16.09
CA GLN A 265 3.58 -4.37 -15.35
C GLN A 265 4.06 -5.68 -14.73
N ILE A 266 3.81 -5.83 -13.44
CA ILE A 266 4.16 -7.01 -12.64
C ILE A 266 2.86 -7.64 -12.15
N SER A 267 2.50 -8.81 -12.67
CA SER A 267 1.27 -9.51 -12.26
C SER A 267 1.35 -9.97 -10.81
N ALA A 268 0.18 -10.14 -10.17
CA ALA A 268 0.05 -10.63 -8.79
C ALA A 268 0.27 -12.16 -8.68
N SER A 269 1.33 -12.69 -9.30
CA SER A 269 1.59 -14.13 -9.47
C SER A 269 3.00 -14.56 -9.02
N TYR A 270 3.54 -13.87 -8.02
CA TYR A 270 4.87 -14.12 -7.46
C TYR A 270 4.85 -13.91 -5.94
N GLY A 271 5.80 -14.53 -5.24
CA GLY A 271 5.86 -14.49 -3.78
C GLY A 271 7.28 -14.60 -3.24
N ALA A 272 7.37 -14.81 -1.93
CA ALA A 272 8.64 -15.06 -1.27
C ALA A 272 9.21 -16.44 -1.66
N GLN A 273 10.54 -16.57 -1.66
CA GLN A 273 11.25 -17.81 -1.95
C GLN A 273 10.88 -18.95 -0.96
N ARG A 274 10.53 -18.61 0.28
CA ARG A 274 10.05 -19.57 1.30
C ARG A 274 8.57 -19.96 1.11
N GLY A 275 7.92 -19.50 0.04
CA GLY A 275 6.50 -19.69 -0.21
C GLY A 275 5.62 -18.77 0.63
N GLY A 276 4.35 -19.14 0.79
CA GLY A 276 3.32 -18.32 1.43
C GLY A 276 2.38 -17.68 0.40
N PRO A 277 1.48 -16.79 0.85
CA PRO A 277 0.61 -16.06 -0.06
C PRO A 277 1.42 -15.20 -1.04
N GLU A 278 1.03 -15.22 -2.31
CA GLU A 278 1.58 -14.35 -3.35
C GLU A 278 1.21 -12.88 -3.10
N GLN A 279 1.91 -11.97 -3.79
CA GLN A 279 1.58 -10.56 -3.81
C GLN A 279 0.12 -10.35 -4.24
N SER A 280 -0.64 -9.55 -3.49
CA SER A 280 -2.07 -9.35 -3.74
C SER A 280 -2.39 -8.36 -4.87
N GLU A 281 -1.46 -7.47 -5.19
CA GLU A 281 -1.69 -6.35 -6.11
C GLU A 281 -0.76 -6.39 -7.32
N VAL A 282 -1.32 -6.05 -8.48
CA VAL A 282 -0.55 -5.80 -9.70
C VAL A 282 0.23 -4.51 -9.49
N LEU A 283 1.54 -4.56 -9.65
CA LEU A 283 2.38 -3.37 -9.64
C LEU A 283 2.57 -2.87 -11.07
N SER A 284 2.60 -1.55 -11.23
CA SER A 284 2.94 -0.97 -12.52
C SER A 284 3.76 0.30 -12.36
N GLY A 285 4.68 0.52 -13.30
CA GLY A 285 5.54 1.68 -13.38
C GLY A 285 5.64 2.17 -14.80
N THR A 286 5.44 3.47 -15.02
CA THR A 286 5.51 4.06 -16.36
C THR A 286 6.67 5.02 -16.43
N VAL A 287 7.49 4.85 -17.47
CA VAL A 287 8.59 5.73 -17.82
C VAL A 287 8.19 6.49 -19.08
N GLY A 288 8.25 7.82 -19.02
CA GLY A 288 8.08 8.67 -20.20
C GLY A 288 9.32 8.62 -21.09
N LEU A 289 9.11 8.49 -22.40
CA LEU A 289 10.19 8.51 -23.39
C LEU A 289 10.23 9.88 -24.08
N PRO A 290 11.42 10.50 -24.20
CA PRO A 290 11.57 11.80 -24.84
C PRO A 290 11.22 11.74 -26.33
N SER A 291 10.62 12.80 -26.87
CA SER A 291 10.44 12.98 -28.32
C SER A 291 11.61 13.74 -28.95
N LEU A 292 11.68 13.76 -30.28
CA LEU A 292 12.71 14.50 -31.03
C LEU A 292 12.76 15.99 -30.66
N TYR A 293 11.62 16.57 -30.27
CA TYR A 293 11.48 17.98 -29.91
C TYR A 293 11.29 18.21 -28.41
N SER A 294 11.66 17.23 -27.57
CA SER A 294 11.48 17.31 -26.11
C SER A 294 12.64 18.01 -25.37
N VAL A 295 13.71 18.36 -26.10
CA VAL A 295 14.80 19.17 -25.55
C VAL A 295 14.27 20.57 -25.25
N ALA A 296 14.42 20.98 -24.00
CA ALA A 296 13.99 22.26 -23.48
C ALA A 296 15.12 22.91 -22.68
N LEU A 297 15.24 24.23 -22.83
CA LEU A 297 16.09 25.03 -21.98
C LEU A 297 15.45 25.12 -20.59
N TYR A 298 16.07 24.46 -19.61
CA TYR A 298 15.61 24.42 -18.24
C TYR A 298 16.00 25.71 -17.49
N GLU A 299 17.19 26.24 -17.78
CA GLU A 299 17.72 27.40 -17.08
C GLU A 299 18.68 28.21 -17.95
N MET A 300 18.64 29.54 -17.78
CA MET A 300 19.56 30.47 -18.43
C MET A 300 20.03 31.49 -17.41
N ARG A 301 21.35 31.67 -17.31
CA ARG A 301 21.98 32.66 -16.44
C ARG A 301 23.07 33.40 -17.19
N THR A 302 23.22 34.67 -16.86
CA THR A 302 24.41 35.44 -17.22
C THR A 302 25.28 35.57 -15.99
N LEU A 303 26.52 35.12 -16.10
CA LEU A 303 27.52 35.13 -15.03
C LEU A 303 28.69 36.03 -15.43
N ILE A 304 29.36 36.61 -14.44
CA ILE A 304 30.66 37.25 -14.61
C ILE A 304 31.66 36.35 -13.89
N VAL A 305 32.65 35.86 -14.61
CA VAL A 305 33.65 34.91 -14.11
C VAL A 305 35.03 35.42 -14.49
N ASP A 306 35.99 35.33 -13.58
CA ASP A 306 37.37 35.71 -13.86
C ASP A 306 38.06 34.59 -14.67
N ASN A 307 38.76 34.96 -15.74
CA ASN A 307 39.56 34.02 -16.52
C ASN A 307 40.90 33.67 -15.83
N GLU A 308 41.73 32.83 -16.46
CA GLU A 308 43.05 32.45 -15.93
C GLU A 308 44.01 33.64 -15.65
N ARG A 309 43.70 34.82 -16.21
CA ARG A 309 44.46 36.07 -16.01
C ARG A 309 43.80 37.01 -14.99
N PHE A 310 42.77 36.56 -14.28
CA PHE A 310 41.95 37.36 -13.37
C PHE A 310 41.24 38.54 -14.05
N GLU A 311 40.93 38.41 -15.33
CA GLU A 311 40.12 39.39 -16.06
C GLU A 311 38.66 38.95 -16.07
N PRO A 312 37.70 39.83 -15.76
CA PRO A 312 36.28 39.47 -15.72
C PRO A 312 35.74 39.25 -17.13
N GLU A 313 35.08 38.11 -17.34
CA GLU A 313 34.44 37.72 -18.59
C GLU A 313 32.96 37.45 -18.37
N GLN A 314 32.14 37.80 -19.37
CA GLN A 314 30.71 37.49 -19.35
C GLN A 314 30.47 36.12 -19.95
N VAL A 315 29.78 35.27 -19.18
CA VAL A 315 29.47 33.89 -19.54
C VAL A 315 27.96 33.70 -19.53
N LEU A 316 27.43 33.23 -20.64
CA LEU A 316 26.07 32.71 -20.75
C LEU A 316 26.11 31.24 -20.34
N TRP A 317 25.50 30.93 -19.21
CA TRP A 317 25.35 29.58 -18.70
C TRP A 317 23.94 29.08 -18.99
N LEU A 318 23.85 27.95 -19.68
CA LEU A 318 22.61 27.32 -20.12
C LEU A 318 22.53 25.92 -19.50
N ARG A 319 21.35 25.53 -19.05
CA ARG A 319 21.06 24.15 -18.63
C ARG A 319 19.85 23.62 -19.37
N PHE A 320 19.98 22.44 -19.96
CA PHE A 320 18.89 21.73 -20.63
C PHE A 320 18.35 20.60 -19.76
N ASN A 321 17.20 20.05 -20.13
CA ASN A 321 16.63 18.85 -19.51
C ASN A 321 17.24 17.53 -20.04
N ASP A 322 18.16 17.61 -21.00
CA ASP A 322 18.83 16.48 -21.64
C ASP A 322 20.32 16.78 -21.84
N ARG A 323 21.13 15.74 -22.00
CA ARG A 323 22.57 15.83 -22.21
C ARG A 323 22.88 16.03 -23.69
N LEU A 324 23.44 17.19 -24.02
CA LEU A 324 23.74 17.60 -25.40
C LEU A 324 25.25 17.74 -25.61
N ARG A 325 25.70 17.76 -26.87
CA ARG A 325 27.09 18.08 -27.19
C ARG A 325 27.24 19.59 -27.33
N ASP A 326 28.34 20.14 -26.80
CA ASP A 326 28.64 21.58 -26.88
C ASP A 326 28.55 22.11 -28.32
N ARG A 327 29.01 21.32 -29.31
CA ARG A 327 28.92 21.69 -30.74
C ARG A 327 27.49 21.85 -31.24
N ASP A 328 26.58 20.96 -30.84
CA ASP A 328 25.20 20.97 -31.34
C ASP A 328 24.45 22.16 -30.74
N VAL A 329 24.70 22.45 -29.45
CA VAL A 329 24.17 23.64 -28.78
C VAL A 329 24.74 24.90 -29.41
N ALA A 330 26.05 24.96 -29.66
CA ALA A 330 26.70 26.11 -30.29
C ALA A 330 26.15 26.40 -31.70
N GLU A 331 25.90 25.37 -32.50
CA GLU A 331 25.34 25.50 -33.85
C GLU A 331 23.86 25.94 -33.83
N GLY A 332 23.09 25.46 -32.85
CA GLY A 332 21.68 25.81 -32.69
C GLY A 332 21.43 27.16 -32.00
N LEU A 333 22.38 27.65 -31.21
CA LEU A 333 22.22 28.84 -30.37
C LEU A 333 22.46 30.12 -31.16
N ARG A 334 21.54 31.07 -31.00
CA ARG A 334 21.66 32.42 -31.56
C ARG A 334 21.25 33.42 -30.49
N VAL A 335 22.12 34.37 -30.21
CA VAL A 335 21.91 35.36 -29.16
C VAL A 335 21.98 36.75 -29.78
N TRP A 336 21.03 37.59 -29.39
CA TRP A 336 20.95 38.98 -29.80
C TRP A 336 20.94 39.88 -28.57
N LEU A 337 21.73 40.94 -28.62
CA LEU A 337 21.65 42.06 -27.69
C LEU A 337 20.54 43.00 -28.18
N LEU A 338 19.44 43.01 -27.45
CA LEU A 338 18.29 43.86 -27.78
C LEU A 338 18.64 45.34 -27.54
N PRO A 339 18.11 46.25 -28.37
CA PRO A 339 18.41 47.66 -28.25
C PRO A 339 17.89 48.22 -26.91
N SER A 340 18.66 49.12 -26.31
CA SER A 340 18.30 49.74 -25.03
C SER A 340 17.08 50.66 -25.13
N ILE A 341 16.67 51.03 -26.34
CA ILE A 341 15.49 51.86 -26.61
C ILE A 341 14.63 51.11 -27.63
N ASN A 342 13.31 51.03 -27.38
CA ASN A 342 12.39 50.42 -28.34
C ASN A 342 12.24 51.34 -29.57
N PRO A 343 12.62 50.90 -30.79
CA PRO A 343 12.53 51.72 -32.00
C PRO A 343 11.08 52.11 -32.37
N GLU A 344 10.09 51.36 -31.92
CA GLU A 344 8.66 51.62 -32.17
C GLU A 344 8.04 52.55 -31.11
N ASP A 345 8.59 52.59 -29.89
CA ASP A 345 8.14 53.47 -28.80
C ASP A 345 9.14 54.60 -28.55
N LYS A 346 9.06 55.65 -29.38
CA LYS A 346 9.91 56.85 -29.30
C LYS A 346 9.67 57.73 -28.06
N ARG A 347 8.75 57.35 -27.15
CA ARG A 347 8.31 58.20 -26.02
C ARG A 347 9.10 57.97 -24.74
N LYS A 348 9.88 56.90 -24.63
CA LYS A 348 10.66 56.54 -23.43
C LYS A 348 12.15 56.50 -23.75
N GLN A 349 12.94 57.35 -23.08
CA GLN A 349 14.41 57.40 -23.20
C GLN A 349 15.14 56.55 -22.14
N ASN A 350 14.40 55.80 -21.32
CA ASN A 350 14.98 54.89 -20.33
C ASN A 350 15.25 53.51 -20.97
N PRO A 351 16.18 52.71 -20.41
CA PRO A 351 16.40 51.33 -20.85
C PRO A 351 15.08 50.56 -20.92
N TYR A 352 14.72 50.15 -22.13
CA TYR A 352 13.47 49.44 -22.40
C TYR A 352 13.54 48.05 -21.79
N ARG A 353 12.54 47.71 -20.98
CA ARG A 353 12.41 46.36 -20.40
C ARG A 353 11.62 45.49 -21.37
N TRP A 354 12.34 44.81 -22.25
CA TRP A 354 11.76 43.87 -23.20
C TRP A 354 11.05 42.70 -22.51
N SER A 355 9.88 42.33 -23.02
CA SER A 355 9.23 41.06 -22.74
C SER A 355 9.29 40.14 -23.98
N GLN A 356 9.18 38.82 -23.78
CA GLN A 356 9.29 37.84 -24.86
C GLN A 356 8.26 38.07 -25.98
N SER A 357 7.05 38.53 -25.64
CA SER A 357 5.98 38.80 -26.61
C SER A 357 6.23 40.01 -27.52
N GLU A 358 7.17 40.88 -27.15
CA GLU A 358 7.49 42.11 -27.90
C GLU A 358 8.67 41.92 -28.87
N VAL A 359 9.36 40.77 -28.80
CA VAL A 359 10.51 40.49 -29.66
C VAL A 359 10.01 39.95 -31.00
N SER A 360 9.85 40.85 -31.96
CA SER A 360 9.48 40.53 -33.35
C SER A 360 10.72 40.40 -34.26
N ASP A 361 10.53 39.87 -35.47
CA ASP A 361 11.59 39.81 -36.48
C ASP A 361 12.17 41.20 -36.81
N ALA A 362 11.34 42.25 -36.74
CA ALA A 362 11.79 43.63 -36.94
C ALA A 362 12.72 44.10 -35.81
N VAL A 363 12.40 43.75 -34.56
CA VAL A 363 13.26 44.04 -33.41
C VAL A 363 14.60 43.30 -33.54
N LEU A 364 14.56 42.01 -33.88
CA LEU A 364 15.77 41.20 -34.07
C LEU A 364 16.65 41.72 -35.22
N ALA A 365 16.05 42.21 -36.31
CA ALA A 365 16.78 42.82 -37.43
C ALA A 365 17.51 44.12 -37.03
N SER A 366 17.02 44.83 -36.02
CA SER A 366 17.66 46.02 -35.45
C SER A 366 18.59 45.74 -34.25
N SER A 367 18.68 44.47 -33.84
CA SER A 367 19.48 44.03 -32.69
C SER A 367 20.87 43.59 -33.11
N GLU A 368 21.85 43.71 -32.21
CA GLU A 368 23.20 43.23 -32.45
C GLU A 368 23.28 41.73 -32.18
N ARG A 369 23.69 40.93 -33.17
CA ARG A 369 23.91 39.49 -32.96
C ARG A 369 25.24 39.28 -32.26
N LEU A 370 25.20 38.66 -31.08
CA LEU A 370 26.40 38.37 -30.31
C LEU A 370 27.12 37.14 -30.85
N THR A 371 28.46 37.20 -30.85
CA THR A 371 29.30 36.04 -31.16
C THR A 371 29.59 35.29 -29.86
N LEU A 372 29.29 33.99 -29.86
CA LEU A 372 29.48 33.13 -28.71
C LEU A 372 30.69 32.24 -28.92
N THR A 373 31.50 32.08 -27.88
CA THR A 373 32.60 31.11 -27.84
C THR A 373 32.28 30.06 -26.78
N ALA A 374 32.08 28.81 -27.20
CA ALA A 374 31.83 27.71 -26.27
C ALA A 374 33.03 27.51 -25.33
N LEU A 375 32.75 27.38 -24.05
CA LEU A 375 33.71 26.92 -23.05
C LEU A 375 33.52 25.39 -22.93
N PRO A 376 34.59 24.60 -23.09
CA PRO A 376 34.46 23.15 -23.12
C PRO A 376 33.94 22.62 -21.78
N SER A 377 32.99 21.71 -21.85
CA SER A 377 32.54 20.91 -20.71
C SER A 377 33.50 19.75 -20.44
N GLU A 378 33.47 19.21 -19.22
CA GLU A 378 34.31 18.05 -18.83
C GLU A 378 33.92 16.78 -19.61
N ASP A 379 32.62 16.62 -19.86
CA ASP A 379 32.05 15.48 -20.55
C ASP A 379 31.70 15.82 -22.01
N ALA A 380 31.81 14.83 -22.91
CA ALA A 380 31.41 15.03 -24.31
C ALA A 380 29.90 15.34 -24.48
N PHE A 381 29.09 14.96 -23.50
CA PHE A 381 27.66 15.24 -23.41
C PHE A 381 27.33 15.76 -22.02
N ALA A 382 26.86 17.00 -21.94
CA ALA A 382 26.57 17.68 -20.68
C ALA A 382 25.15 18.25 -20.69
N GLU A 383 24.53 18.40 -19.52
CA GLU A 383 23.29 19.17 -19.38
C GLU A 383 23.56 20.67 -19.31
N GLN A 384 24.79 21.04 -18.91
CA GLN A 384 25.21 22.41 -18.67
C GLN A 384 26.22 22.85 -19.73
N HIS A 385 25.97 24.01 -20.33
CA HIS A 385 26.82 24.57 -21.37
C HIS A 385 27.13 26.02 -21.05
N SER A 386 28.38 26.39 -21.22
CA SER A 386 28.86 27.74 -20.93
C SER A 386 29.42 28.38 -22.20
N PHE A 387 28.98 29.61 -22.48
CA PHE A 387 29.41 30.36 -23.66
C PHE A 387 29.92 31.73 -23.24
N ARG A 388 31.17 32.03 -23.58
CA ARG A 388 31.69 33.39 -23.46
C ARG A 388 31.07 34.26 -24.55
N PHE A 389 30.68 35.48 -24.19
CA PHE A 389 30.22 36.49 -25.14
C PHE A 389 30.83 37.85 -24.83
N ARG A 390 30.80 38.75 -25.81
CA ARG A 390 31.32 40.12 -25.72
C ARG A 390 30.32 41.10 -26.30
#